data_AF-A0A8B2ZHL4-F1
#
_entry.id   AF-A0A8B2ZHL4-F1
#
_cell.length_a   1.000
_cell.length_b   1.000
_cell.length_c   1.000
_cell.angle_alpha   90.00
_cell.angle_beta   90.00
_cell.angle_gamma   90.00
#
_symmetry.space_group_name_H-M   'P 1'
#
loop_
_entity.id
_entity.type
_entity.pdbx_description
1 polymer ?
#
loop_
_entity_poly.entity_id
_entity_poly.type
_entity_poly.pdbx_seq_one_letter_code
_entity_poly.pdbx_strand_id
1 'polypeptide(L)'
;MLVYIICWIVVIIVSYFCYLYFKSEFKRVFGIQDKDKNQHSNYETQYEEKVEQPSIDGTEVVDKMIVQALKRHSTLSFEERQLTTSTGYNASDIYDRINSLIRNSSRIADELRRNESKLNKGTATASTAGFEATMSNYDVKINLIGWTVNMSLGQLQSLSSVNDLKGEIDDGLILSHDAFRTY
;
A
#
# COMPACT_ATOMS: atom_id res chain seq x y z
N MET A 1 -28.51 44.82 -7.54
CA MET A 1 -28.92 43.57 -6.84
C MET A 1 -29.39 42.48 -7.79
N LEU A 2 -30.30 42.76 -8.74
CA LEU A 2 -30.85 41.77 -9.68
C LEU A 2 -29.79 41.05 -10.54
N VAL A 3 -28.77 41.76 -11.03
CA VAL A 3 -27.66 41.19 -11.80
C VAL A 3 -26.81 40.21 -10.98
N TYR A 4 -26.65 40.48 -9.68
CA TYR A 4 -25.88 39.62 -8.78
C TYR A 4 -26.62 38.28 -8.54
N ILE A 5 -27.94 38.35 -8.38
CA ILE A 5 -28.80 37.17 -8.22
C ILE A 5 -28.77 36.29 -9.49
N ILE A 6 -28.85 36.90 -10.67
CA ILE A 6 -28.76 36.17 -11.94
C ILE A 6 -27.38 35.49 -12.10
N CYS A 7 -26.30 36.17 -11.71
CA CYS A 7 -24.95 35.62 -11.78
C CYS A 7 -24.78 34.38 -10.88
N TRP A 8 -25.33 34.40 -9.66
CA TRP A 8 -25.33 33.24 -8.76
C TRP A 8 -26.16 32.07 -9.29
N ILE A 9 -27.29 32.33 -9.94
CA ILE A 9 -28.11 31.29 -10.57
C ILE A 9 -27.33 30.57 -11.67
N VAL A 10 -26.59 31.31 -12.50
CA VAL A 10 -25.74 30.72 -13.55
C VAL A 10 -24.62 29.86 -12.95
N VAL A 11 -23.97 30.32 -11.88
CA VAL A 11 -22.92 29.56 -11.18
C VAL A 11 -23.47 28.24 -10.61
N ILE A 12 -24.67 28.25 -10.02
CA ILE A 12 -25.33 27.04 -9.49
C ILE A 12 -25.64 26.07 -10.62
N ILE A 13 -26.16 26.56 -11.75
CA ILE A 13 -26.47 25.71 -12.92
C ILE A 13 -25.20 25.07 -13.50
N VAL A 14 -24.13 25.84 -13.69
CA VAL A 14 -22.85 25.33 -14.20
C VAL A 14 -22.25 24.30 -13.24
N SER A 15 -22.30 24.57 -11.93
CA SER A 15 -21.81 23.65 -10.90
C SER A 15 -22.61 22.33 -10.89
N TYR A 16 -23.93 22.42 -11.10
CA TYR A 16 -24.80 21.25 -11.21
C TYR A 16 -24.47 20.39 -12.45
N PHE A 17 -24.25 21.01 -13.60
CA PHE A 17 -23.82 20.30 -14.81
C PHE A 17 -22.42 19.68 -14.65
N CYS A 18 -21.49 20.37 -14.00
CA CYS A 18 -20.17 19.81 -13.66
C CYS A 18 -20.31 18.60 -12.74
N TYR A 19 -21.15 18.66 -11.72
CA TYR A 19 -21.43 17.54 -10.82
C TYR A 19 -22.00 16.33 -11.57
N LEU A 20 -22.96 16.52 -12.48
CA LEU A 20 -23.52 15.44 -13.29
C LEU A 20 -22.47 14.80 -14.22
N TYR A 21 -21.63 15.62 -14.85
CA TYR A 21 -20.56 15.15 -15.71
C TYR A 21 -19.54 14.31 -14.91
N PHE A 22 -19.06 14.84 -13.79
CA PHE A 22 -18.17 14.11 -12.88
C PHE A 22 -18.79 12.82 -12.36
N LYS A 23 -20.08 12.83 -12.00
CA LYS A 23 -20.80 11.62 -11.56
C LYS A 23 -20.86 10.55 -12.65
N SER A 24 -21.04 10.94 -13.92
CA SER A 24 -21.08 10.01 -15.05
C SER A 24 -19.71 9.40 -15.36
N GLU A 25 -18.63 10.19 -15.28
CA GLU A 25 -17.27 9.71 -15.47
C GLU A 25 -16.79 8.87 -14.27
N PHE A 26 -17.17 9.23 -13.03
CA PHE A 26 -16.86 8.43 -11.86
C PHE A 26 -17.50 7.03 -11.94
N LYS A 27 -18.75 6.93 -12.41
CA LYS A 27 -19.42 5.64 -12.64
C LYS A 27 -18.73 4.81 -13.73
N ARG A 28 -18.23 5.45 -14.79
CA ARG A 28 -17.52 4.79 -15.90
C ARG A 28 -16.14 4.29 -15.49
N VAL A 29 -15.40 5.05 -14.67
CA VAL A 29 -14.04 4.72 -14.21
C VAL A 29 -14.04 3.72 -13.05
N PHE A 30 -15.05 3.74 -12.17
CA PHE A 30 -15.14 2.82 -11.03
C PHE A 30 -16.04 1.60 -11.25
N GLY A 31 -16.58 1.39 -12.46
CA GLY A 31 -17.30 0.15 -12.80
C GLY A 31 -18.53 -0.15 -11.92
N ILE A 32 -19.13 0.86 -11.29
CA ILE A 32 -20.37 0.69 -10.55
C ILE A 32 -21.51 0.70 -11.57
N GLN A 33 -21.73 -0.47 -12.16
CA GLN A 33 -22.86 -0.75 -13.03
C GLN A 33 -24.11 -0.73 -12.14
N ASP A 34 -24.86 0.38 -12.17
CA ASP A 34 -26.22 0.39 -11.65
C ASP A 34 -26.99 -0.70 -12.39
N LYS A 35 -27.42 -1.73 -11.66
CA LYS A 35 -28.44 -2.67 -12.10
C LYS A 35 -29.76 -1.91 -12.22
N ASP A 36 -29.95 -1.23 -13.35
CA ASP A 36 -31.27 -0.73 -13.70
C ASP A 36 -32.13 -1.86 -14.26
N LYS A 37 -33.30 -1.94 -13.65
CA LYS A 37 -34.37 -2.88 -13.94
C LYS A 37 -34.89 -2.65 -15.36
N ASN A 38 -35.30 -3.77 -15.98
CA ASN A 38 -36.05 -3.89 -17.23
C ASN A 38 -35.23 -3.91 -18.51
N GLN A 39 -34.68 -5.08 -18.83
CA GLN A 39 -34.80 -5.57 -20.19
C GLN A 39 -35.03 -7.09 -20.17
N HIS A 40 -36.17 -7.45 -20.73
CA HIS A 40 -36.60 -8.81 -20.96
C HIS A 40 -35.69 -9.41 -22.04
N SER A 41 -34.78 -10.30 -21.66
CA SER A 41 -34.06 -11.10 -22.63
C SER A 41 -33.79 -12.49 -22.06
N ASN A 42 -34.40 -13.43 -22.76
CA ASN A 42 -34.33 -14.86 -22.55
C ASN A 42 -32.89 -15.32 -22.88
N TYR A 43 -32.11 -15.62 -21.85
CA TYR A 43 -30.89 -16.41 -21.98
C TYR A 43 -31.01 -17.53 -20.96
N GLU A 44 -31.05 -18.76 -21.47
CA GLU A 44 -30.91 -19.96 -20.64
C GLU A 44 -29.69 -19.79 -19.74
N THR A 45 -29.95 -19.73 -18.45
CA THR A 45 -28.91 -19.66 -17.43
C THR A 45 -28.32 -21.06 -17.35
N GLN A 46 -27.24 -21.33 -18.09
CA GLN A 46 -26.27 -22.31 -17.63
C GLN A 46 -25.76 -21.78 -16.29
N TYR A 47 -26.25 -22.39 -15.21
CA TYR A 47 -25.65 -22.23 -13.90
C TYR A 47 -24.25 -22.85 -13.98
N GLU A 48 -23.25 -22.06 -14.39
CA GLU A 48 -21.91 -22.28 -13.89
C GLU A 48 -22.00 -22.10 -12.39
N GLU A 49 -22.03 -23.23 -11.68
CA GLU A 49 -21.77 -23.30 -10.26
C GLU A 49 -20.44 -22.58 -10.03
N LYS A 50 -20.51 -21.30 -9.63
CA LYS A 50 -19.36 -20.56 -9.12
C LYS A 50 -18.90 -21.34 -7.91
N VAL A 51 -17.95 -22.24 -8.12
CA VAL A 51 -17.19 -22.86 -7.05
C VAL A 51 -16.67 -21.69 -6.22
N GLU A 52 -17.21 -21.55 -5.03
CA GLU A 52 -16.84 -20.48 -4.09
C GLU A 52 -15.37 -20.71 -3.79
N GLN A 53 -14.50 -20.00 -4.50
CA GLN A 53 -13.06 -20.11 -4.28
C GLN A 53 -12.83 -19.73 -2.81
N PRO A 54 -12.10 -20.55 -2.05
CA PRO A 54 -11.86 -20.26 -0.65
C PRO A 54 -11.27 -18.86 -0.55
N SER A 55 -11.86 -18.02 0.32
CA SER A 55 -11.36 -16.68 0.55
C SER A 55 -9.89 -16.76 0.97
N ILE A 56 -9.05 -15.97 0.29
CA ILE A 56 -7.63 -15.88 0.61
C ILE A 56 -7.38 -14.94 1.79
N ASP A 57 -8.39 -14.19 2.23
CA ASP A 57 -8.30 -13.21 3.31
C ASP A 57 -7.81 -13.84 4.62
N GLY A 58 -6.81 -13.23 5.25
CA GLY A 58 -6.18 -13.73 6.47
C GLY A 58 -5.29 -14.96 6.27
N THR A 59 -4.90 -15.28 5.04
CA THR A 59 -4.03 -16.45 4.74
C THR A 59 -2.67 -16.03 4.21
N GLU A 60 -1.70 -16.96 4.22
CA GLU A 60 -0.36 -16.77 3.66
C GLU A 60 -0.36 -16.40 2.16
N VAL A 61 -1.46 -16.65 1.45
CA VAL A 61 -1.62 -16.29 0.04
C VAL A 61 -1.56 -14.77 -0.14
N VAL A 62 -2.12 -14.01 0.81
CA VAL A 62 -2.08 -12.53 0.83
C VAL A 62 -0.65 -12.05 1.03
N ASP A 63 0.10 -12.69 1.93
CA ASP A 63 1.50 -12.33 2.20
C ASP A 63 2.37 -12.54 0.96
N LYS A 64 2.22 -13.69 0.30
CA LYS A 64 2.90 -14.04 -0.96
C LYS A 64 2.53 -13.05 -2.07
N MET A 65 1.26 -12.66 -2.15
CA MET A 65 0.76 -11.66 -3.10
C MET A 65 1.43 -10.30 -2.88
N ILE A 66 1.54 -9.83 -1.63
CA ILE A 66 2.24 -8.56 -1.30
C ILE A 66 3.70 -8.62 -1.73
N VAL A 67 4.42 -9.69 -1.37
CA VAL A 67 5.82 -9.87 -1.75
C VAL A 67 5.97 -9.90 -3.26
N GLN A 68 5.06 -10.58 -3.98
CA GLN A 68 5.08 -10.65 -5.43
C GLN A 68 4.82 -9.29 -6.08
N ALA A 69 3.88 -8.50 -5.57
CA ALA A 69 3.61 -7.15 -6.05
C ALA A 69 4.83 -6.25 -5.87
N LEU A 70 5.48 -6.30 -4.70
CA LEU A 70 6.70 -5.57 -4.41
C LEU A 70 7.87 -5.98 -5.33
N LYS A 71 8.06 -7.30 -5.55
CA LYS A 71 9.07 -7.83 -6.48
C LYS A 71 8.87 -7.32 -7.91
N ARG A 72 7.62 -7.14 -8.32
CA ARG A 72 7.25 -6.69 -9.68
C ARG A 72 7.12 -5.17 -9.80
N HIS A 73 7.34 -4.43 -8.72
CA HIS A 73 7.08 -2.99 -8.64
C HIS A 73 5.66 -2.60 -9.07
N SER A 74 4.69 -3.48 -8.85
CA SER A 74 3.28 -3.28 -9.19
C SER A 74 2.45 -2.90 -7.97
N THR A 75 1.41 -2.10 -8.16
CA THR A 75 0.44 -1.78 -7.11
C THR A 75 -0.54 -2.92 -6.86
N LEU A 76 -1.04 -3.04 -5.63
CA LEU A 76 -2.19 -3.89 -5.32
C LEU A 76 -3.47 -3.36 -5.95
N SER A 77 -4.36 -4.25 -6.40
CA SER A 77 -5.73 -3.93 -6.84
C SER A 77 -6.58 -3.37 -5.69
N PHE A 78 -7.75 -2.83 -6.00
CA PHE A 78 -8.67 -2.35 -4.97
C PHE A 78 -9.15 -3.48 -4.04
N GLU A 79 -9.44 -4.68 -4.58
CA GLU A 79 -9.81 -5.83 -3.75
C GLU A 79 -8.63 -6.31 -2.91
N GLU A 80 -7.44 -6.41 -3.51
CA GLU A 80 -6.23 -6.88 -2.83
C GLU A 80 -5.84 -6.00 -1.64
N ARG A 81 -6.07 -4.68 -1.75
CA ARG A 81 -5.81 -3.71 -0.67
C ARG A 81 -6.71 -3.87 0.55
N GLN A 82 -7.88 -4.49 0.40
CA GLN A 82 -8.82 -4.72 1.49
C GLN A 82 -8.56 -6.02 2.25
N LEU A 83 -7.69 -6.88 1.73
CA LEU A 83 -7.34 -8.14 2.36
C LEU A 83 -6.52 -7.92 3.62
N THR A 84 -6.58 -8.91 4.49
CA THR A 84 -5.80 -9.03 5.73
C THR A 84 -4.69 -10.05 5.50
N THR A 85 -3.47 -9.74 5.96
CA THR A 85 -2.33 -10.67 5.98
C THR A 85 -2.61 -11.84 6.93
N SER A 86 -1.83 -12.91 6.81
CA SER A 86 -1.91 -14.04 7.77
C SER A 86 -1.66 -13.64 9.22
N THR A 87 -0.95 -12.52 9.41
CA THR A 87 -0.58 -11.92 10.69
C THR A 87 -1.60 -10.91 11.21
N GLY A 88 -2.69 -10.65 10.47
CA GLY A 88 -3.80 -9.81 10.93
C GLY A 88 -3.71 -8.32 10.56
N TYR A 89 -2.78 -7.93 9.69
CA TYR A 89 -2.63 -6.54 9.24
C TYR A 89 -3.31 -6.30 7.90
N ASN A 90 -3.70 -5.05 7.62
CA ASN A 90 -4.23 -4.71 6.31
C ASN A 90 -3.13 -4.78 5.22
N ALA A 91 -3.42 -5.46 4.12
CA ALA A 91 -2.46 -5.69 3.04
C ALA A 91 -1.92 -4.38 2.43
N SER A 92 -2.75 -3.34 2.32
CA SER A 92 -2.33 -2.06 1.77
C SER A 92 -1.35 -1.34 2.67
N ASP A 93 -1.57 -1.34 3.99
CA ASP A 93 -0.66 -0.72 4.96
C ASP A 93 0.73 -1.38 4.91
N ILE A 94 0.74 -2.71 4.83
CA ILE A 94 1.97 -3.51 4.76
C ILE A 94 2.73 -3.23 3.47
N TYR A 95 2.04 -3.31 2.33
CA TYR A 95 2.61 -3.02 1.02
C TYR A 95 3.17 -1.59 0.97
N ASP A 96 2.38 -0.59 1.35
CA ASP A 96 2.76 0.81 1.26
C ASP A 96 3.93 1.12 2.20
N ARG A 97 3.98 0.50 3.38
CA ARG A 97 5.08 0.71 4.34
C ARG A 97 6.39 0.09 3.86
N ILE A 98 6.36 -1.14 3.37
CA ILE A 98 7.57 -1.81 2.83
C ILE A 98 8.07 -1.07 1.59
N ASN A 99 7.17 -0.73 0.66
CA ASN A 99 7.51 0.03 -0.54
C ASN A 99 8.10 1.41 -0.18
N SER A 100 7.53 2.11 0.80
CA SER A 100 8.05 3.39 1.27
C SER A 100 9.43 3.25 1.92
N LEU A 101 9.68 2.19 2.69
CA LEU A 101 10.99 1.92 3.27
C LEU A 101 12.03 1.71 2.17
N ILE A 102 11.75 0.85 1.19
CA ILE A 102 12.66 0.58 0.06
C ILE A 102 12.96 1.88 -0.71
N ARG A 103 11.94 2.71 -0.97
CA ARG A 103 12.12 3.98 -1.70
C ARG A 103 12.93 5.03 -0.95
N ASN A 104 12.86 5.03 0.38
CA ASN A 104 13.49 6.05 1.22
C ASN A 104 14.75 5.56 1.95
N SER A 105 15.14 4.30 1.74
CA SER A 105 16.24 3.61 2.44
C SER A 105 17.55 4.41 2.41
N SER A 106 17.98 4.84 1.23
CA SER A 106 19.19 5.64 1.02
C SER A 106 19.14 6.97 1.75
N ARG A 107 18.00 7.65 1.72
CA ARG A 107 17.80 8.92 2.43
C ARG A 107 17.90 8.76 3.94
N ILE A 108 17.32 7.68 4.49
CA ILE A 108 17.43 7.35 5.91
C ILE A 108 18.89 7.05 6.28
N ALA A 109 19.58 6.22 5.48
CA ALA A 109 20.99 5.89 5.70
C ALA A 109 21.90 7.13 5.67
N ASP A 110 21.69 8.02 4.69
CA ASP A 110 22.46 9.27 4.57
C ASP A 110 22.21 10.19 5.76
N GLU A 111 20.98 10.22 6.29
CA GLU A 111 20.66 11.00 7.47
C GLU A 111 21.32 10.45 8.74
N LEU A 112 21.32 9.13 8.92
CA LEU A 112 22.04 8.48 10.01
C LEU A 112 23.54 8.78 9.94
N ARG A 113 24.16 8.71 8.75
CA ARG A 113 25.58 9.07 8.55
C ARG A 113 25.87 10.52 8.87
N ARG A 114 25.02 11.44 8.38
CA ARG A 114 25.13 12.87 8.69
C ARG A 114 25.02 13.13 10.19
N ASN A 115 24.13 12.42 10.89
CA ASN A 115 23.90 12.63 12.31
C ASN A 115 24.98 11.97 13.20
N GLU A 116 25.54 10.83 12.79
CA GLU A 116 26.66 10.17 13.48
C GLU A 116 27.86 11.13 13.61
N SER A 117 28.18 11.86 12.54
CA SER A 117 29.29 12.82 12.53
C SER A 117 29.14 13.98 13.51
N LYS A 118 27.93 14.21 14.04
CA LYS A 118 27.61 15.32 14.95
C LYS A 118 27.52 14.90 16.41
N LEU A 119 27.32 13.62 16.68
CA LEU A 119 27.11 13.06 18.01
C LEU A 119 28.34 12.25 18.43
N ASN A 120 28.24 10.92 18.31
CA ASN A 120 29.30 9.97 18.60
C ASN A 120 29.42 9.00 17.43
N LYS A 121 30.65 8.69 17.03
CA LYS A 121 30.91 7.71 15.97
C LYS A 121 30.25 6.37 16.32
N GLY A 122 29.59 5.76 15.34
CA GLY A 122 28.83 4.52 15.46
C GLY A 122 27.41 4.67 16.00
N THR A 123 26.98 5.85 16.49
CA THR A 123 25.63 6.02 17.07
C THR A 123 24.90 7.21 16.46
N ALA A 124 23.66 7.02 16.01
CA ALA A 124 22.84 8.10 15.45
C ALA A 124 21.34 7.80 15.52
N THR A 125 20.53 8.83 15.34
CA THR A 125 19.08 8.71 15.13
C THR A 125 18.69 9.47 13.88
N ALA A 126 17.65 9.04 13.19
CA ALA A 126 17.07 9.74 12.05
C ALA A 126 15.54 9.70 12.13
N SER A 127 14.90 10.81 11.75
CA SER A 127 13.45 10.93 11.68
C SER A 127 13.10 11.56 10.34
N THR A 128 13.03 10.73 9.30
CA THR A 128 12.93 11.20 7.91
C THR A 128 12.02 10.29 7.11
N ALA A 129 11.31 10.86 6.13
CA ALA A 129 10.37 10.13 5.27
C ALA A 129 9.30 9.32 6.03
N GLY A 130 8.90 9.76 7.22
CA GLY A 130 7.92 9.04 8.06
C GLY A 130 8.47 7.82 8.79
N PHE A 131 9.79 7.67 8.85
CA PHE A 131 10.47 6.61 9.59
C PHE A 131 11.27 7.17 10.75
N GLU A 132 11.20 6.47 11.87
CA GLU A 132 12.10 6.64 13.01
C GLU A 132 13.13 5.52 12.97
N ALA A 133 14.41 5.90 12.88
CA ALA A 133 15.53 4.97 12.84
C ALA A 133 16.55 5.29 13.93
N THR A 134 17.05 4.25 14.58
CA THR A 134 18.13 4.33 15.56
C THR A 134 19.30 3.46 15.09
N MET A 135 20.52 3.96 15.23
CA MET A 135 21.75 3.26 14.86
C MET A 135 22.68 3.15 16.07
N SER A 136 23.23 1.96 16.29
CA SER A 136 24.29 1.69 17.27
C SER A 136 25.29 0.70 16.68
N ASN A 137 26.58 1.02 16.72
CA ASN A 137 27.64 0.24 16.07
C ASN A 137 27.36 -0.12 14.61
N TYR A 138 26.73 0.80 13.86
CA TYR A 138 26.28 0.60 12.48
C TYR A 138 25.15 -0.43 12.30
N ASP A 139 24.60 -0.98 13.37
CA ASP A 139 23.34 -1.72 13.36
C ASP A 139 22.19 -0.73 13.47
N VAL A 140 21.26 -0.79 12.52
CA VAL A 140 20.11 0.10 12.39
C VAL A 140 18.84 -0.65 12.74
N LYS A 141 18.00 0.00 13.54
CA LYS A 141 16.63 -0.41 13.83
C LYS A 141 15.68 0.61 13.23
N ILE A 142 14.71 0.16 12.44
CA ILE A 142 13.70 1.02 11.83
C ILE A 142 12.34 0.61 12.37
N ASN A 143 11.64 1.56 13.01
CA ASN A 143 10.28 1.34 13.49
C ASN A 143 9.29 1.54 12.34
N LEU A 144 8.47 0.53 12.10
CA LEU A 144 7.55 0.49 10.99
C LEU A 144 6.06 0.55 11.43
N ILE A 145 5.66 1.25 12.51
CA ILE A 145 4.29 1.17 13.10
C ILE A 145 4.04 -0.24 13.64
N GLY A 146 4.47 -0.49 14.88
CA GLY A 146 4.14 -1.71 15.63
C GLY A 146 5.13 -2.87 15.48
N TRP A 147 6.10 -2.73 14.59
CA TRP A 147 7.14 -3.73 14.28
C TRP A 147 8.48 -3.05 13.97
N THR A 148 9.57 -3.79 14.14
CA THR A 148 10.94 -3.27 13.99
C THR A 148 11.70 -4.14 13.01
N VAL A 149 12.28 -3.52 11.99
CA VAL A 149 13.22 -4.18 11.08
C VAL A 149 14.63 -3.85 11.51
N ASN A 150 15.49 -4.87 11.61
CA ASN A 150 16.89 -4.70 11.97
C ASN A 150 17.75 -4.91 10.72
N MET A 151 18.77 -4.08 10.52
CA MET A 151 19.74 -4.28 9.44
C MET A 151 20.97 -3.44 9.69
N SER A 152 22.10 -3.78 9.08
CA SER A 152 23.26 -2.90 9.07
C SER A 152 23.00 -1.62 8.25
N LEU A 153 23.74 -0.56 8.55
CA LEU A 153 23.73 0.68 7.77
C LEU A 153 24.09 0.43 6.29
N GLY A 154 24.97 -0.53 6.02
CA GLY A 154 25.34 -0.93 4.66
C GLY A 154 24.18 -1.59 3.90
N GLN A 155 23.45 -2.49 4.56
CA GLN A 155 22.22 -3.08 4.01
C GLN A 155 21.16 -2.00 3.76
N LEU A 156 20.93 -1.09 4.72
CA LEU A 156 19.98 0.01 4.54
C LEU A 156 20.34 0.89 3.34
N GLN A 157 21.63 1.19 3.14
CA GLN A 157 22.04 2.04 2.03
C GLN A 157 21.87 1.35 0.66
N SER A 158 22.00 0.03 0.61
CA SER A 158 21.89 -0.77 -0.61
C SER A 158 20.51 -1.42 -0.81
N LEU A 159 19.59 -1.21 0.13
CA LEU A 159 18.22 -1.71 0.09
C LEU A 159 17.49 -1.16 -1.14
N SER A 160 17.23 -2.05 -2.09
CA SER A 160 16.66 -1.71 -3.40
C SER A 160 15.49 -2.61 -3.78
N SER A 161 15.35 -3.75 -3.10
CA SER A 161 14.36 -4.79 -3.38
C SER A 161 13.74 -5.31 -2.09
N VAL A 162 12.50 -5.80 -2.18
CA VAL A 162 11.86 -6.53 -1.07
C VAL A 162 12.64 -7.80 -0.70
N ASN A 163 13.42 -8.39 -1.61
CA ASN A 163 14.27 -9.54 -1.30
C ASN A 163 15.39 -9.21 -0.30
N ASP A 164 15.84 -7.96 -0.25
CA ASP A 164 16.86 -7.53 0.70
C ASP A 164 16.32 -7.47 2.15
N LEU A 165 14.98 -7.53 2.29
CA LEU A 165 14.27 -7.59 3.57
C LEU A 165 13.88 -9.01 3.98
N LYS A 166 14.22 -10.02 3.16
CA LYS A 166 13.96 -11.42 3.50
C LYS A 166 14.74 -11.80 4.76
N GLY A 167 14.08 -12.47 5.69
CA GLY A 167 14.56 -12.78 7.03
C GLY A 167 14.14 -11.75 8.08
N GLU A 168 13.84 -10.51 7.67
CA GLU A 168 13.43 -9.44 8.58
C GLU A 168 11.92 -9.21 8.57
N ILE A 169 11.22 -9.62 7.51
CA ILE A 169 9.79 -9.38 7.34
C ILE A 169 8.97 -10.66 7.17
N ASP A 170 9.59 -11.83 7.02
CA ASP A 170 8.95 -13.15 7.00
C ASP A 170 9.23 -13.92 8.31
N ASP A 171 9.12 -13.23 9.44
CA ASP A 171 9.40 -13.71 10.79
C ASP A 171 8.16 -14.20 11.55
N GLY A 172 6.99 -14.22 10.88
CA GLY A 172 5.71 -14.55 11.50
C GLY A 172 5.11 -13.44 12.35
N LEU A 173 5.80 -12.31 12.53
CA LEU A 173 5.25 -11.10 13.14
C LEU A 173 4.72 -10.15 12.07
N ILE A 174 5.48 -10.02 10.97
CA ILE A 174 5.16 -9.10 9.87
C ILE A 174 4.33 -9.81 8.80
N LEU A 175 4.93 -10.78 8.13
CA LEU A 175 4.32 -11.68 7.19
C LEU A 175 4.60 -13.12 7.65
N SER A 176 3.87 -14.09 7.10
CA SER A 176 4.17 -15.51 7.34
C SER A 176 5.61 -15.88 6.96
N HIS A 177 6.14 -16.91 7.62
CA HIS A 177 7.44 -17.50 7.32
C HIS A 177 7.58 -18.01 5.87
N ASP A 178 6.47 -18.28 5.20
CA ASP A 178 6.43 -18.75 3.83
C ASP A 178 6.14 -17.63 2.82
N ALA A 179 6.11 -16.35 3.23
CA ALA A 179 5.78 -15.22 2.36
C ALA A 179 6.72 -15.07 1.15
N PHE A 180 7.98 -15.47 1.27
CA PHE A 180 8.95 -15.46 0.16
C PHE A 180 9.02 -16.77 -0.61
N ARG A 181 8.31 -17.81 -0.19
CA ARG A 181 8.34 -19.12 -0.82
C ARG A 181 7.53 -19.11 -2.10
N THR A 182 8.11 -19.61 -3.18
CA THR A 182 7.39 -19.81 -4.45
C THR A 182 6.29 -20.86 -4.27
N TYR A 183 5.15 -20.64 -4.94
CA TYR A 183 4.08 -21.63 -5.10
C TYR A 183 4.59 -22.90 -5.80
#